data_AF-C3ZM95-F1
#
_entry.id   AF-C3ZM95-F1
#
_cell.length_a   1.000
_cell.length_b   1.000
_cell.length_c   1.000
_cell.angle_alpha   90.00
_cell.angle_beta   90.00
_cell.angle_gamma   90.00
#
_symmetry.space_group_name_H-M   'P 1'
#
loop_
_entity.id
_entity.type
_entity.pdbx_description
1 polymer ?
#
loop_
_entity_poly.entity_id
_entity_poly.type
_entity_poly.pdbx_seq_one_letter_code
_entity_poly.pdbx_strand_id
1 'polypeptide(L)'
;GFCMDLFSWLSAELGFKYEYYEVEDGQYGIYNSETGKWSGLVGDVVDGKADISVAIMSITSPRQAVADFTLPFYDNGITLAMQKASSRTSNTWGFVSPFEGELWATILLTALAVGLFQGLANLTSVCLAHNRDEESEEPAKEDDDKETGFWEAVWQSFVALVQLGPEFLPRSLSGRVSAFFWGIGILVAISTYTANLAAFLTVRNVDNSISSPEDLLSQV
;
A
#
# COMPACT_ATOMS: atom_id res chain seq x y z
N GLY A 1 32.93 20.08 -15.56
CA GLY A 1 31.91 19.05 -15.86
C GLY A 1 32.64 17.74 -16.02
N PHE A 2 32.08 16.60 -15.58
CA PHE A 2 32.85 15.37 -15.30
C PHE A 2 33.96 15.03 -16.31
N CYS A 3 33.62 14.90 -17.60
CA CYS A 3 34.60 14.56 -18.65
C CYS A 3 35.70 15.62 -18.83
N MET A 4 35.35 16.91 -18.75
CA MET A 4 36.33 18.00 -18.87
C MET A 4 37.24 18.08 -17.64
N ASP A 5 36.70 17.82 -16.45
CA ASP A 5 37.47 17.84 -15.21
C ASP A 5 38.47 16.66 -15.19
N LEU A 6 38.03 15.48 -15.66
CA LEU A 6 38.89 14.30 -15.84
C LEU A 6 40.02 14.56 -16.86
N PHE A 7 39.70 15.18 -18.00
CA PHE A 7 40.69 15.45 -19.04
C PHE A 7 41.69 16.54 -18.64
N SER A 8 41.23 17.56 -17.89
CA SER A 8 42.11 18.58 -17.30
C SER A 8 43.09 17.96 -16.30
N TRP A 9 42.62 17.04 -15.46
CA TRP A 9 43.50 16.28 -14.57
C TRP A 9 44.53 15.44 -15.35
N LEU A 10 44.10 14.76 -16.42
CA LEU A 10 44.99 13.99 -17.29
C LEU A 10 46.07 14.87 -17.94
N SER A 11 45.69 16.07 -18.40
CA SER A 11 46.61 17.07 -18.98
C SER A 11 47.65 17.55 -17.97
N ALA A 12 47.27 17.77 -16.72
CA ALA A 12 48.19 18.15 -15.66
C ALA A 12 49.19 17.04 -15.31
N GLU A 13 48.72 15.79 -15.26
CA GLU A 13 49.54 14.62 -14.92
C GLU A 13 50.51 14.24 -16.06
N LEU A 14 50.03 14.25 -17.31
CA LEU A 14 50.82 13.84 -18.48
C LEU A 14 51.57 15.01 -19.16
N GLY A 15 51.25 16.26 -18.82
CA GLY A 15 51.96 17.44 -19.29
C GLY A 15 51.67 17.86 -20.74
N PHE A 16 50.52 17.47 -21.30
CA PHE A 16 50.12 17.90 -22.65
C PHE A 16 49.22 19.14 -22.62
N LYS A 17 49.26 19.95 -23.68
CA LYS A 17 48.33 21.07 -23.91
C LYS A 17 47.21 20.59 -24.82
N TYR A 18 46.02 21.15 -24.65
CA TYR A 18 44.86 20.83 -25.46
C TYR A 18 44.05 22.09 -25.78
N GLU A 19 43.37 22.04 -26.92
CA GLU A 19 42.28 22.92 -27.29
C GLU A 19 41.05 22.03 -27.50
N TYR A 20 39.88 22.48 -27.06
CA TYR A 20 38.65 21.71 -27.20
C TYR A 20 37.63 22.52 -27.99
N TYR A 21 36.85 21.82 -28.79
CA TYR A 21 35.71 22.37 -29.51
C TYR A 21 34.55 21.38 -29.42
N GLU A 22 33.33 21.87 -29.68
CA GLU A 22 32.14 21.04 -29.74
C GLU A 22 31.90 20.61 -31.20
N VAL A 23 31.56 19.35 -31.40
CA VAL A 23 31.31 18.81 -32.75
C VAL A 23 30.13 19.53 -33.41
N GLU A 24 30.27 19.89 -34.68
CA GLU A 24 29.32 20.77 -35.38
C GLU A 24 27.90 20.18 -35.49
N ASP A 25 27.78 18.85 -35.60
CA ASP A 25 26.49 18.16 -35.78
C ASP A 25 25.84 17.69 -34.47
N GLY A 26 26.53 17.84 -33.32
CA GLY A 26 26.07 17.38 -32.01
C GLY A 26 25.91 15.86 -31.88
N GLN A 27 26.48 15.05 -32.78
CA GLN A 27 26.30 13.59 -32.78
C GLN A 27 27.52 12.86 -32.21
N TYR A 28 27.29 11.69 -31.60
CA TYR A 28 28.36 10.80 -31.16
C TYR A 28 29.08 10.11 -32.32
N GLY A 29 28.38 9.95 -33.45
CA GLY A 29 28.89 9.33 -34.66
C GLY A 29 28.08 8.12 -35.08
N ILE A 30 27.46 8.28 -36.25
CA ILE A 30 26.60 7.32 -36.93
C ILE A 30 27.28 6.99 -38.26
N TYR A 31 27.37 5.69 -38.57
CA TYR A 31 27.89 5.26 -39.85
C TYR A 31 26.82 5.46 -40.93
N ASN A 32 27.14 6.22 -41.97
CA ASN A 32 26.29 6.36 -43.14
C ASN A 32 26.74 5.36 -44.22
N SER A 33 25.88 4.37 -44.49
CA SER A 33 26.16 3.31 -45.47
C SER A 33 26.18 3.78 -46.92
N GLU A 34 25.53 4.91 -47.24
CA GLU A 34 25.49 5.45 -48.59
C GLU A 34 26.75 6.23 -48.93
N THR A 35 27.25 7.02 -47.97
CA THR A 35 28.45 7.85 -48.15
C THR A 35 29.73 7.15 -47.73
N GLY A 36 29.63 6.05 -46.98
CA GLY A 36 30.77 5.31 -46.42
C GLY A 36 31.54 6.08 -45.34
N LYS A 37 30.93 7.12 -44.75
CA LYS A 37 31.56 8.01 -43.78
C LYS A 37 30.89 7.95 -42.40
N TRP A 38 31.67 8.26 -41.38
CA TRP A 38 31.20 8.47 -40.01
C TRP A 38 30.87 9.94 -39.79
N SER A 39 29.76 10.21 -39.09
CA SER A 39 29.43 11.55 -38.58
C SER A 39 30.00 11.77 -37.17
N GLY A 40 29.74 12.94 -36.60
CA GLY A 40 29.94 13.22 -35.18
C GLY A 40 31.37 13.06 -34.67
N LEU A 41 31.47 12.79 -33.36
CA LEU A 41 32.75 12.62 -32.67
C LEU A 41 33.65 11.55 -33.31
N VAL A 42 33.06 10.43 -33.75
CA VAL A 42 33.83 9.37 -34.46
C VAL A 42 34.34 9.87 -35.81
N GLY A 43 33.49 10.58 -36.57
CA GLY A 43 33.86 11.14 -37.86
C GLY A 43 35.02 12.13 -37.77
N ASP A 44 34.99 13.04 -36.80
CA ASP A 44 36.04 14.04 -36.63
C ASP A 44 37.40 13.43 -36.25
N VAL A 45 37.42 12.32 -35.50
CA VAL A 45 38.66 11.59 -35.21
C VAL A 45 39.15 10.81 -36.44
N VAL A 46 38.24 10.13 -37.16
CA VAL A 46 38.59 9.36 -38.37
C VAL A 46 39.08 10.25 -39.50
N ASP A 47 38.46 11.41 -39.69
CA ASP A 47 38.84 12.40 -40.70
C ASP A 47 40.09 13.22 -40.29
N GLY A 48 40.63 13.01 -39.09
CA GLY A 48 41.83 13.68 -38.59
C GLY A 48 41.62 15.16 -38.23
N LYS A 49 40.37 15.57 -37.98
CA LYS A 49 40.06 16.92 -37.49
C LYS A 49 40.31 17.07 -35.99
N ALA A 50 40.14 15.99 -35.22
CA ALA A 50 40.45 15.92 -33.80
C ALA A 50 41.40 14.75 -33.51
N ASP A 51 42.36 14.97 -32.62
CA ASP A 51 43.28 13.91 -32.17
C ASP A 51 42.60 12.96 -31.18
N ILE A 52 41.70 13.48 -30.34
CA ILE A 52 41.01 12.74 -29.28
C ILE A 52 39.58 13.25 -29.17
N SER A 53 38.61 12.35 -29.01
CA SER A 53 37.25 12.69 -28.60
C SER A 53 37.04 12.35 -27.12
N VAL A 54 36.44 13.27 -26.36
CA VAL A 54 36.18 13.11 -24.94
C VAL A 54 34.68 13.27 -24.69
N ALA A 55 33.98 12.14 -24.51
CA ALA A 55 32.54 12.12 -24.28
C ALA A 55 32.08 10.87 -23.53
N ILE A 56 30.85 10.89 -23.02
CA ILE A 56 30.18 9.69 -22.51
C ILE A 56 29.67 8.89 -23.71
N MET A 57 30.56 8.12 -24.33
CA MET A 57 30.24 7.33 -25.52
C MET A 57 30.39 5.83 -25.25
N SER A 58 29.44 5.04 -25.75
CA SER A 58 29.53 3.59 -25.68
C SER A 58 30.56 3.05 -26.67
N ILE A 59 31.41 2.14 -26.17
CA ILE A 59 32.35 1.34 -26.96
C ILE A 59 31.53 0.27 -27.69
N THR A 60 31.48 0.32 -29.01
CA THR A 60 30.76 -0.65 -29.85
C THR A 60 31.68 -1.24 -30.91
N SER A 61 31.41 -2.47 -31.34
CA SER A 61 32.25 -3.16 -32.34
C SER A 61 32.45 -2.35 -33.64
N PRO A 62 31.42 -1.71 -34.23
CA PRO A 62 31.63 -0.89 -35.43
C PRO A 62 32.53 0.33 -35.21
N ARG A 63 32.48 0.94 -34.02
CA ARG A 63 33.33 2.11 -33.69
C ARG A 63 34.77 1.71 -33.41
N GLN A 64 34.98 0.58 -32.72
CA GLN A 64 36.31 0.02 -32.49
C GLN A 64 37.02 -0.41 -33.77
N ALA A 65 36.27 -0.68 -34.85
CA ALA A 65 36.87 -1.04 -36.13
C ALA A 65 37.54 0.15 -36.86
N VAL A 66 37.24 1.39 -36.45
CA VAL A 66 37.73 2.62 -37.11
C VAL A 66 38.49 3.57 -36.19
N ALA A 67 38.36 3.41 -34.88
CA ALA A 67 39.04 4.22 -33.88
C ALA A 67 39.42 3.36 -32.66
N ASP A 68 40.58 3.66 -32.08
CA ASP A 68 41.02 3.03 -30.84
C ASP A 68 40.34 3.67 -29.62
N PHE A 69 39.99 2.83 -28.65
CA PHE A 69 39.37 3.25 -27.39
C PHE A 69 40.30 2.95 -26.22
N THR A 70 40.23 3.78 -25.20
CA THR A 70 40.83 3.48 -23.89
C THR A 70 40.02 2.40 -23.17
N LEU A 71 40.51 1.99 -22.00
CA LEU A 71 39.70 1.18 -21.08
C LEU A 71 38.48 2.01 -20.61
N PRO A 72 37.30 1.37 -20.47
CA PRO A 72 36.13 2.06 -19.95
C PRO A 72 36.41 2.59 -18.54
N PHE A 73 36.10 3.86 -18.31
CA PHE A 73 36.22 4.52 -17.00
C PHE A 73 34.88 4.61 -16.25
N TYR A 74 33.78 4.22 -16.90
CA TYR A 74 32.44 4.26 -16.33
C TYR A 74 31.64 3.05 -16.84
N ASP A 75 31.16 2.23 -15.91
CA ASP A 75 30.27 1.12 -16.23
C ASP A 75 28.87 1.66 -16.49
N ASN A 76 28.37 1.47 -17.71
CA ASN A 76 27.01 1.83 -18.08
C ASN A 76 26.13 0.59 -18.27
N GLY A 77 24.83 0.81 -18.13
CA GLY A 77 23.80 -0.18 -18.39
C GLY A 77 22.56 0.50 -18.95
N ILE A 78 21.72 -0.26 -19.65
CA ILE A 78 20.42 0.24 -20.09
C ILE A 78 19.46 0.11 -18.90
N THR A 79 18.89 1.23 -18.47
CA THR A 79 17.83 1.25 -17.45
C THR A 79 16.60 1.94 -18.01
N LEU A 80 15.43 1.52 -17.54
CA LEU A 80 14.16 2.16 -17.85
C LEU A 80 13.87 3.22 -16.81
N ALA A 81 13.63 4.46 -17.26
CA ALA A 81 13.11 5.51 -16.41
C ALA A 81 11.59 5.54 -16.57
N MET A 82 10.87 5.32 -15.46
CA MET A 82 9.41 5.39 -15.42
C MET A 82 8.97 6.53 -14.52
N GLN A 83 7.79 7.08 -14.81
CA GLN A 83 7.15 7.99 -13.87
C GLN A 83 6.89 7.25 -12.57
N LYS A 84 7.31 7.84 -11.44
CA LYS A 84 6.97 7.31 -10.13
C LYS A 84 5.44 7.20 -10.03
N ALA A 85 4.94 5.99 -9.81
CA ALA A 85 3.50 5.79 -9.58
C ALA A 85 3.04 6.73 -8.47
N SER A 86 1.96 7.47 -8.73
CA SER A 86 1.37 8.31 -7.69
C SER A 86 0.99 7.41 -6.53
N SER A 87 1.61 7.61 -5.37
CA SER A 87 1.14 6.97 -4.14
C SER A 87 -0.31 7.41 -4.00
N ARG A 88 -1.27 6.46 -4.13
CA ARG A 88 -2.69 6.75 -3.91
C ARG A 88 -2.77 7.54 -2.60
N THR A 89 -3.23 8.78 -2.73
CA THR A 89 -3.46 9.71 -1.63
C THR A 89 -4.23 8.99 -0.53
N SER A 90 -3.83 9.23 0.73
CA SER A 90 -4.38 8.66 1.95
C SER A 90 -5.87 8.32 1.81
N ASN A 91 -6.21 7.03 1.82
CA ASN A 91 -7.60 6.62 1.91
C ASN A 91 -8.11 7.01 3.30
N THR A 92 -8.78 8.17 3.42
CA THR A 92 -9.31 8.69 4.70
C THR A 92 -10.28 7.70 5.35
N TRP A 93 -10.90 6.83 4.56
CA TRP A 93 -11.81 5.76 5.01
C TRP A 93 -11.17 4.36 4.95
N GLY A 94 -9.84 4.28 4.86
CA GLY A 94 -9.11 3.00 4.81
C GLY A 94 -9.24 2.14 6.07
N PHE A 95 -9.79 2.67 7.14
CA PHE A 95 -10.16 1.88 8.32
C PHE A 95 -11.44 1.05 8.11
N VAL A 96 -12.29 1.37 7.12
CA VAL A 96 -13.51 0.60 6.83
C VAL A 96 -13.25 -0.54 5.84
N SER A 97 -12.21 -0.43 5.01
CA SER A 97 -11.84 -1.42 4.00
C SER A 97 -11.40 -2.82 4.48
N PRO A 98 -11.01 -3.06 5.75
CA PRO A 98 -10.67 -4.41 6.21
C PRO A 98 -11.84 -5.41 6.14
N PHE A 99 -13.08 -4.91 6.12
CA PHE A 99 -14.30 -5.71 5.94
C PHE A 99 -15.13 -5.17 4.79
N GLU A 100 -15.72 -6.09 4.02
CA GLU A 100 -16.67 -5.74 2.97
C GLU A 100 -17.98 -5.20 3.56
N GLY A 101 -18.69 -4.36 2.80
CA GLY A 101 -19.95 -3.76 3.23
C GLY A 101 -21.01 -4.79 3.63
N GLU A 102 -21.01 -5.97 3.01
CA GLU A 102 -21.89 -7.08 3.37
C GLU A 102 -21.61 -7.60 4.77
N LEU A 103 -20.34 -7.78 5.14
CA LEU A 103 -19.95 -8.22 6.48
C LEU A 103 -20.32 -7.18 7.53
N TRP A 104 -20.10 -5.89 7.26
CA TRP A 104 -20.57 -4.81 8.14
C TRP A 104 -22.08 -4.85 8.36
N ALA A 105 -22.87 -5.05 7.31
CA ALA A 105 -24.31 -5.17 7.42
C ALA A 105 -24.74 -6.37 8.26
N THR A 106 -24.08 -7.53 8.10
CA THR A 106 -24.38 -8.73 8.90
C THR A 106 -24.03 -8.56 10.38
N ILE A 107 -22.93 -7.88 10.74
CA ILE A 107 -22.58 -7.58 12.13
C ILE A 107 -23.64 -6.67 12.77
N LEU A 108 -24.09 -5.63 12.07
CA LEU A 108 -25.13 -4.73 12.58
C LEU A 108 -26.49 -5.43 12.71
N LEU A 109 -26.87 -6.25 11.72
CA LEU A 109 -28.13 -7.00 11.75
C LEU A 109 -28.13 -8.04 12.87
N THR A 110 -27.04 -8.77 13.05
CA THR A 110 -26.91 -9.74 14.15
C THR A 110 -26.93 -9.07 15.52
N ALA A 111 -26.29 -7.91 15.69
CA ALA A 111 -26.37 -7.12 16.92
C ALA A 111 -27.81 -6.70 17.24
N LEU A 112 -28.54 -6.21 16.22
CA LEU A 112 -29.96 -5.87 16.35
C LEU A 112 -30.79 -7.10 16.74
N ALA A 113 -30.58 -8.24 16.08
CA ALA A 113 -31.32 -9.47 16.35
C ALA A 113 -31.10 -9.97 17.79
N VAL A 114 -29.86 -9.94 18.29
CA VAL A 114 -29.53 -10.30 19.67
C VAL A 114 -30.16 -9.32 20.67
N GLY A 115 -30.12 -8.02 20.38
CA GLY A 115 -30.79 -6.99 21.19
C GLY A 115 -32.29 -7.18 21.29
N LEU A 116 -32.96 -7.45 20.15
CA LEU A 116 -34.39 -7.75 20.12
C LEU A 116 -34.73 -9.03 20.88
N PHE A 117 -33.94 -10.09 20.71
CA PHE A 117 -34.11 -11.35 21.43
C PHE A 117 -33.97 -11.14 22.95
N GLN A 118 -32.95 -10.39 23.39
CA GLN A 118 -32.73 -10.09 24.79
C GLN A 118 -33.82 -9.19 25.37
N GLY A 119 -34.29 -8.19 24.62
CA GLY A 119 -35.40 -7.33 25.00
C GLY A 119 -36.71 -8.09 25.17
N LEU A 120 -37.00 -9.04 24.26
CA LEU A 120 -38.17 -9.93 24.37
C LEU A 120 -38.05 -10.92 25.53
N ALA A 121 -36.86 -11.48 25.75
CA ALA A 121 -36.58 -12.35 26.90
C ALA A 121 -36.74 -11.61 28.23
N ASN A 122 -36.40 -10.32 28.27
CA ASN A 122 -36.62 -9.47 29.43
C ASN A 122 -38.11 -9.16 29.62
N LEU A 123 -38.83 -8.77 28.55
CA LEU A 123 -40.26 -8.49 28.63
C LEU A 123 -41.08 -9.72 29.08
N THR A 124 -40.77 -10.89 28.53
CA THR A 124 -41.42 -12.15 28.95
C THR A 124 -41.10 -12.50 30.40
N SER A 125 -39.88 -12.25 30.88
CA SER A 125 -39.54 -12.45 32.29
C SER A 125 -40.28 -11.50 33.24
N VAL A 126 -40.53 -10.25 32.81
CA VAL A 126 -41.31 -9.25 33.57
C VAL A 126 -42.79 -9.63 33.59
N CYS A 127 -43.40 -9.98 32.45
CA CYS A 127 -44.79 -10.44 32.41
C CYS A 127 -45.01 -11.74 33.22
N LEU A 128 -44.05 -12.67 33.21
CA LEU A 128 -44.14 -13.90 34.01
C LEU A 128 -43.93 -13.66 35.50
N ALA A 129 -43.11 -12.69 35.89
CA ALA A 129 -42.96 -12.27 37.28
C ALA A 129 -44.22 -11.57 37.80
N HIS A 130 -44.79 -10.66 37.00
CA HIS A 130 -46.02 -9.94 37.34
C HIS A 130 -47.21 -10.87 37.60
N ASN A 131 -47.36 -11.95 36.82
CA ASN A 131 -48.40 -12.97 37.04
C ASN A 131 -48.15 -13.87 38.27
N ARG A 132 -46.93 -13.89 38.82
CA ARG A 132 -46.54 -14.73 39.96
C ARG A 132 -46.69 -14.00 41.30
N ASP A 133 -46.54 -12.67 41.27
CA ASP A 133 -46.74 -11.80 42.43
C ASP A 133 -48.23 -11.60 42.78
N GLU A 134 -49.16 -11.89 41.84
CA GLU A 134 -50.60 -11.96 42.16
C GLU A 134 -50.99 -13.18 43.03
N GLU A 135 -50.11 -14.18 43.16
CA GLU A 135 -50.39 -15.43 43.91
C GLU A 135 -49.57 -15.57 45.22
N SER A 136 -48.69 -14.62 45.55
CA SER A 136 -47.78 -14.72 46.70
C SER A 136 -47.76 -13.44 47.55
N GLU A 137 -48.46 -13.44 48.69
CA GLU A 137 -48.33 -12.40 49.73
C GLU A 137 -47.00 -12.55 50.50
N GLU A 138 -45.87 -12.09 49.96
CA GLU A 138 -44.67 -11.79 50.76
C GLU A 138 -44.01 -10.49 50.27
N PRO A 139 -43.49 -9.64 51.18
CA PRO A 139 -43.06 -8.29 50.84
C PRO A 139 -41.81 -8.33 49.95
N ALA A 140 -41.95 -7.80 48.73
CA ALA A 140 -40.86 -7.58 47.81
C ALA A 140 -39.79 -6.69 48.45
N LYS A 141 -38.55 -7.19 48.49
CA LYS A 141 -37.39 -6.38 48.87
C LYS A 141 -37.22 -5.28 47.82
N GLU A 142 -37.23 -4.03 48.27
CA GLU A 142 -36.70 -2.88 47.53
C GLU A 142 -35.19 -3.07 47.34
N ASP A 143 -34.79 -3.87 46.35
CA ASP A 143 -33.52 -3.64 45.69
C ASP A 143 -33.77 -2.63 44.56
N ASP A 144 -32.86 -1.65 44.44
CA ASP A 144 -32.80 -0.55 43.47
C ASP A 144 -32.63 -1.11 42.02
N ASP A 145 -33.62 -1.89 41.61
CA ASP A 145 -33.61 -2.78 40.47
C ASP A 145 -34.20 -2.06 39.28
N LYS A 146 -33.39 -1.21 38.63
CA LYS A 146 -33.76 -0.64 37.33
C LYS A 146 -33.98 -1.78 36.35
N GLU A 147 -35.26 -2.08 36.11
CA GLU A 147 -35.70 -2.97 35.04
C GLU A 147 -35.09 -2.48 33.73
N THR A 148 -34.30 -3.34 33.08
CA THR A 148 -33.74 -3.01 31.77
C THR A 148 -34.89 -2.90 30.78
N GLY A 149 -35.19 -1.68 30.35
CA GLY A 149 -36.14 -1.41 29.29
C GLY A 149 -35.79 -2.18 28.01
N PHE A 150 -36.79 -2.42 27.17
CA PHE A 150 -36.59 -3.06 25.86
C PHE A 150 -35.54 -2.31 25.02
N TRP A 151 -35.58 -0.98 25.07
CA TRP A 151 -34.65 -0.12 24.35
C TRP A 151 -33.22 -0.22 24.91
N GLU A 152 -33.08 -0.25 26.24
CA GLU A 152 -31.81 -0.49 26.91
C GLU A 152 -31.21 -1.84 26.49
N ALA A 153 -32.00 -2.91 26.35
CA ALA A 153 -31.48 -4.20 25.88
C ALA A 153 -30.92 -4.15 24.44
N VAL A 154 -31.59 -3.42 23.55
CA VAL A 154 -31.11 -3.21 22.16
C VAL A 154 -29.84 -2.36 22.16
N TRP A 155 -29.81 -1.29 22.95
CA TRP A 155 -28.64 -0.43 23.09
C TRP A 155 -27.44 -1.19 23.67
N GLN A 156 -27.65 -2.03 24.67
CA GLN A 156 -26.59 -2.85 25.28
C GLN A 156 -25.96 -3.84 24.26
N SER A 157 -26.75 -4.41 23.36
CA SER A 157 -26.19 -5.26 22.27
C SER A 157 -25.30 -4.48 21.31
N PHE A 158 -25.58 -3.19 21.10
CA PHE A 158 -24.72 -2.30 20.31
C PHE A 158 -23.45 -1.89 21.08
N VAL A 159 -23.58 -1.56 22.36
CA VAL A 159 -22.46 -1.22 23.26
C VAL A 159 -21.46 -2.38 23.37
N ALA A 160 -21.94 -3.62 23.36
CA ALA A 160 -21.10 -4.82 23.35
C ALA A 160 -20.14 -4.89 22.13
N LEU A 161 -20.54 -4.36 20.96
CA LEU A 161 -19.67 -4.30 19.76
C LEU A 161 -18.39 -3.47 20.01
N VAL A 162 -18.47 -2.47 20.89
CA VAL A 162 -17.36 -1.55 21.19
C VAL A 162 -16.51 -2.08 22.36
N GLN A 163 -16.77 -3.30 22.84
CA GLN A 163 -16.17 -3.86 24.07
C GLN A 163 -16.38 -3.01 25.32
N LEU A 164 -17.35 -2.08 25.28
CA LEU A 164 -17.82 -1.40 26.47
C LEU A 164 -18.62 -2.41 27.27
N GLY A 165 -18.20 -2.66 28.51
CA GLY A 165 -18.83 -3.65 29.39
C GLY A 165 -20.31 -3.32 29.62
N PRO A 166 -21.17 -4.34 29.80
CA PRO A 166 -22.58 -4.11 30.04
C PRO A 166 -22.77 -3.38 31.38
N GLU A 167 -23.59 -2.33 31.38
CA GLU A 167 -23.96 -1.62 32.61
C GLU A 167 -24.88 -2.47 33.49
N PHE A 168 -25.58 -3.45 32.90
CA PHE A 168 -26.53 -4.34 33.57
C PHE A 168 -26.42 -5.77 33.01
N LEU A 169 -26.40 -6.76 33.90
CA LEU A 169 -26.31 -8.18 33.54
C LEU A 169 -27.71 -8.80 33.37
N PRO A 170 -27.98 -9.57 32.30
CA PRO A 170 -29.28 -10.21 32.13
C PRO A 170 -29.56 -11.20 33.27
N ARG A 171 -30.75 -11.08 33.88
CA ARG A 171 -31.21 -11.94 34.99
C ARG A 171 -31.59 -13.34 34.52
N SER A 172 -32.14 -13.48 33.31
CA SER A 172 -32.60 -14.75 32.75
C SER A 172 -31.45 -15.66 32.29
N LEU A 173 -31.58 -16.97 32.52
CA LEU A 173 -30.59 -17.97 32.10
C LEU A 173 -30.43 -17.99 30.56
N SER A 174 -31.52 -17.86 29.82
CA SER A 174 -31.51 -17.76 28.35
C SER A 174 -30.76 -16.52 27.85
N GLY A 175 -30.92 -15.38 28.52
CA GLY A 175 -30.22 -14.15 28.16
C GLY A 175 -28.72 -14.21 28.44
N ARG A 176 -28.32 -14.87 29.53
CA ARG A 176 -26.90 -15.10 29.85
C ARG A 176 -26.21 -15.97 28.81
N VAL A 177 -26.87 -17.03 28.35
CA VAL A 177 -26.33 -17.91 27.30
C VAL A 177 -26.21 -17.16 25.98
N SER A 178 -27.25 -16.39 25.60
CA SER A 178 -27.22 -15.57 24.38
C SER A 178 -26.11 -14.51 24.42
N ALA A 179 -25.96 -13.79 25.53
CA ALA A 179 -24.90 -12.80 25.73
C ALA A 179 -23.49 -13.42 25.67
N PHE A 180 -23.32 -14.64 26.19
CA PHE A 180 -22.03 -15.36 26.10
C PHE A 180 -21.64 -15.68 24.66
N PHE A 181 -22.55 -16.25 23.86
CA PHE A 181 -22.28 -16.53 22.44
C PHE A 181 -22.08 -15.25 21.63
N TRP A 182 -22.85 -14.21 21.92
CA TRP A 182 -22.67 -12.89 21.31
C TRP A 182 -21.29 -12.30 21.62
N GLY A 183 -20.84 -12.39 22.87
CA GLY A 183 -19.51 -11.97 23.29
C GLY A 183 -18.37 -12.71 22.57
N ILE A 184 -18.50 -14.02 22.36
CA ILE A 184 -17.54 -14.80 21.55
C ILE A 184 -17.53 -14.32 20.10
N GLY A 185 -18.70 -14.10 19.50
CA GLY A 185 -18.82 -13.61 18.13
C GLY A 185 -18.13 -12.24 17.92
N ILE A 186 -18.34 -11.31 18.86
CA ILE A 186 -17.69 -10.00 18.85
C ILE A 186 -16.17 -10.13 19.00
N LEU A 187 -15.69 -10.98 19.91
CA LEU A 187 -14.24 -11.21 20.09
C LEU A 187 -13.59 -11.69 18.80
N VAL A 188 -14.21 -12.64 18.10
CA VAL A 188 -13.72 -13.14 16.81
C VAL A 188 -13.73 -12.04 15.74
N ALA A 189 -14.81 -11.26 15.67
CA ALA A 189 -14.93 -10.16 14.71
C ALA A 189 -13.84 -9.09 14.93
N ILE A 190 -13.61 -8.65 16.17
CA ILE A 190 -12.58 -7.65 16.49
C ILE A 190 -11.19 -8.19 16.23
N SER A 191 -10.89 -9.44 16.65
CA SER A 191 -9.60 -10.07 16.38
C SER A 191 -9.31 -10.15 14.89
N THR A 192 -10.31 -10.51 14.08
CA THR A 192 -10.17 -10.60 12.62
C THR A 192 -10.02 -9.22 11.98
N TYR A 193 -10.78 -8.22 12.45
CA TYR A 193 -10.66 -6.84 12.01
C TYR A 193 -9.25 -6.29 12.26
N THR A 194 -8.72 -6.47 13.46
CA THR A 194 -7.37 -6.02 13.81
C THR A 194 -6.30 -6.72 12.96
N ALA A 195 -6.44 -8.03 12.73
CA ALA A 195 -5.52 -8.77 11.86
C ALA A 195 -5.55 -8.28 10.41
N ASN A 196 -6.75 -8.10 9.84
CA ASN A 196 -6.92 -7.63 8.46
C ASN A 196 -6.49 -6.17 8.29
N LEU A 197 -6.77 -5.31 9.27
CA LEU A 197 -6.30 -3.93 9.26
C LEU A 197 -4.77 -3.87 9.31
N ALA A 198 -4.13 -4.69 10.14
CA ALA A 198 -2.67 -4.75 10.20
C ALA A 198 -2.09 -5.23 8.85
N ALA A 199 -2.67 -6.28 8.26
CA ALA A 199 -2.29 -6.74 6.94
C ALA A 199 -2.43 -5.63 5.89
N PHE A 200 -3.57 -4.94 5.86
CA PHE A 200 -3.85 -3.84 4.95
C PHE A 200 -2.84 -2.68 5.08
N LEU A 201 -2.42 -2.33 6.30
CA LEU A 201 -1.44 -1.28 6.55
C LEU A 201 0.00 -1.70 6.16
N THR A 202 0.30 -3.00 6.17
CA THR A 202 1.62 -3.51 5.77
C THR A 202 1.75 -3.72 4.26
N VAL A 203 0.65 -3.99 3.56
CA VAL A 203 0.64 -4.10 2.09
C VAL A 203 0.75 -2.70 1.51
N ARG A 204 1.99 -2.30 1.23
CA ARG A 204 2.25 -1.26 0.23
C ARG A 204 1.93 -1.90 -1.12
N ASN A 205 0.91 -1.41 -1.81
CA ASN A 205 0.67 -1.79 -3.21
C ASN A 205 1.94 -1.49 -4.01
N VAL A 206 2.78 -2.51 -4.22
CA VAL A 206 3.82 -2.52 -5.24
C VAL A 206 3.14 -2.84 -6.57
N ASP A 207 2.08 -2.09 -6.88
CA ASP A 207 1.34 -2.29 -8.12
C ASP A 207 1.98 -1.41 -9.19
N ASN A 208 2.49 -2.10 -10.22
CA ASN A 208 3.03 -1.59 -11.48
C ASN A 208 4.49 -1.12 -11.45
N SER A 209 5.39 -1.93 -10.89
CA SER A 209 6.79 -1.86 -11.32
C SER A 209 6.96 -2.79 -12.51
N ILE A 210 6.98 -2.23 -13.73
CA ILE A 210 7.53 -2.93 -14.90
C ILE A 210 8.96 -3.29 -14.52
N SER A 211 9.19 -4.56 -14.21
CA SER A 211 10.44 -4.99 -13.60
C SER A 211 11.32 -5.66 -14.66
N SER A 212 10.75 -6.03 -15.80
CA SER A 212 11.48 -6.63 -16.89
C SER A 212 11.07 -6.09 -18.27
N PRO A 213 11.92 -6.23 -19.30
CA PRO A 213 11.56 -5.92 -20.68
C PRO A 213 10.39 -6.78 -21.20
N GLU A 214 10.22 -7.99 -20.69
CA GLU A 214 9.10 -8.87 -21.04
C GLU A 214 7.76 -8.29 -20.57
N ASP A 215 7.74 -7.64 -19.40
CA ASP A 215 6.56 -6.92 -18.91
C ASP A 215 6.13 -5.82 -19.90
N LEU A 216 7.09 -5.15 -20.58
CA LEU A 216 6.78 -4.18 -21.65
C LEU A 216 6.16 -4.85 -22.89
N LEU A 217 6.64 -6.02 -23.28
CA LEU A 217 6.09 -6.75 -24.43
C LEU A 217 4.66 -7.23 -24.16
N SER A 218 4.33 -7.52 -22.91
CA SER A 218 2.99 -7.95 -22.50
C SER A 218 1.93 -6.83 -22.48
N GLN A 219 2.32 -5.57 -22.70
CA GLN A 219 1.39 -4.42 -22.70
C GLN A 219 0.64 -4.20 -24.01
N VAL A 220 0.87 -5.03 -25.03
CA VAL A 220 0.21 -4.92 -26.35
C VAL A 220 -1.10 -5.69 -26.38
#